data_AF-A0A2V8I729-F1
#
_entry.id   AF-A0A2V8I729-F1
#
_cell.length_a   1.000
_cell.length_b   1.000
_cell.length_c   1.000
_cell.angle_alpha   90.00
_cell.angle_beta   90.00
_cell.angle_gamma   90.00
#
_symmetry.space_group_name_H-M   'P 1'
#
loop_
_entity.id
_entity.type
_entity.pdbx_description
1 polymer ?
#
loop_
_entity_poly.entity_id
_entity_poly.type
_entity_poly.pdbx_seq_one_letter_code
_entity_poly.pdbx_strand_id
1 'polypeptide(L)'
;MKRVLLALVMIAAFAGLAAAQTAPAGDAAAGKALWDGNTTSCKNCHANNAQGGYGPDLAGRKLTFAQFNHAVQKPWGVMPSFPQLNDKQVADLYAYVSGLPGVAEPGPWRFPLPDNAPKGQVVALSTIGCAMCHTPILDTPRRGIAEANGDFEWFKHMVYDHTTAMPEHCAAVGEGNPYCRAVRMGNYSRTRLQEDQLKQIYDWAVGLGLEIPVTTNISKAQQGSGGFTNKIDVTNKGVEADNVTVEVLVPAGAKVVTATGTGYKGTRADKKSKGMVAEWQVAKLMPNEKQSYSITFSKEVDPEHIKGSIHWATRGGRPSGPKDFAEIGGEEKKQPEAGGRGATQ
;
A
#
# COMPACT_ATOMS: atom_id res chain seq x y z
N MET A 1 58.28 -1.87 41.37
CA MET A 1 57.41 -3.05 41.64
C MET A 1 56.03 -2.67 42.22
N LYS A 2 55.92 -1.78 43.22
CA LYS A 2 54.60 -1.35 43.78
C LYS A 2 53.65 -0.61 42.80
N ARG A 3 54.15 0.03 41.75
CA ARG A 3 53.33 0.75 40.74
C ARG A 3 52.72 -0.16 39.66
N VAL A 4 53.27 -1.35 39.45
CA VAL A 4 52.78 -2.31 38.44
C VAL A 4 51.63 -3.16 39.01
N LEU A 5 51.66 -3.43 40.32
CA LEU A 5 50.58 -4.14 41.02
C LEU A 5 49.28 -3.33 41.13
N LEU A 6 49.34 -1.99 41.19
CA LEU A 6 48.12 -1.15 41.18
C LEU A 6 47.43 -1.13 39.80
N ALA A 7 48.18 -1.25 38.71
CA ALA A 7 47.62 -1.24 37.35
C ALA A 7 46.87 -2.54 37.03
N LEU A 8 47.33 -3.69 37.54
CA LEU A 8 46.69 -4.99 37.34
C LEU A 8 45.39 -5.16 38.15
N VAL A 9 45.27 -4.50 39.31
CA VAL A 9 44.03 -4.52 40.11
C VAL A 9 42.95 -3.60 39.52
N MET A 10 43.33 -2.49 38.88
CA MET A 10 42.38 -1.58 38.22
C MET A 10 41.81 -2.13 36.90
N ILE A 11 42.53 -3.02 36.19
CA ILE A 11 42.02 -3.67 34.97
C ILE A 11 40.96 -4.74 35.31
N ALA A 12 41.06 -5.40 36.46
CA ALA A 12 40.06 -6.37 36.90
C ALA A 12 38.74 -5.72 37.36
N ALA A 13 38.76 -4.46 37.80
CA ALA A 13 37.56 -3.73 38.24
C ALA A 13 36.67 -3.25 37.08
N PHE A 14 37.20 -3.08 35.86
CA PHE A 14 36.41 -2.72 34.68
C PHE A 14 35.83 -3.92 33.92
N ALA A 15 36.31 -5.14 34.17
CA ALA A 15 35.75 -6.35 33.57
C ALA A 15 34.40 -6.78 34.19
N GLY A 16 34.05 -6.27 35.37
CA GLY A 16 32.81 -6.61 36.10
C GLY A 16 31.56 -5.84 35.65
N LEU A 17 31.68 -4.70 34.94
CA LEU A 17 30.53 -3.90 34.49
C LEU A 17 30.01 -4.28 33.10
N ALA A 18 30.64 -5.23 32.40
CA ALA A 18 30.14 -5.76 31.14
C ALA A 18 29.17 -6.95 31.34
N ALA A 19 28.89 -7.34 32.58
CA ALA A 19 27.94 -8.39 32.92
C ALA A 19 26.50 -7.85 32.85
N ALA A 20 25.76 -8.33 31.85
CA ALA A 20 24.30 -8.28 31.72
C ALA A 20 23.65 -6.89 31.86
N GLN A 21 23.67 -6.11 30.79
CA GLN A 21 22.54 -5.22 30.54
C GLN A 21 21.30 -6.11 30.37
N THR A 22 20.55 -6.29 31.45
CA THR A 22 19.23 -6.90 31.38
C THR A 22 18.42 -6.14 30.33
N ALA A 23 17.71 -6.88 29.47
CA ALA A 23 16.81 -6.27 28.51
C ALA A 23 15.91 -5.27 29.26
N PRO A 24 15.65 -4.06 28.71
CA PRO A 24 14.70 -3.15 29.31
C PRO A 24 13.38 -3.88 29.57
N ALA A 25 12.72 -3.57 30.68
CA ALA A 25 11.44 -4.18 31.01
C ALA A 25 10.41 -3.84 29.92
N GLY A 26 10.07 -4.84 29.11
CA GLY A 26 9.05 -4.75 28.06
C GLY A 26 7.75 -5.45 28.48
N ASP A 27 6.65 -5.01 27.88
CA ASP A 27 5.32 -5.59 28.02
C ASP A 27 4.97 -6.39 26.75
N ALA A 28 4.89 -7.72 26.89
CA ALA A 28 4.58 -8.62 25.78
C ALA A 28 3.17 -8.40 25.19
N ALA A 29 2.18 -7.95 25.99
CA ALA A 29 0.84 -7.65 25.48
C ALA A 29 0.84 -6.38 24.63
N ALA A 30 1.55 -5.34 25.08
CA ALA A 30 1.77 -4.13 24.29
C ALA A 30 2.57 -4.43 23.00
N GLY A 31 3.59 -5.29 23.10
CA GLY A 31 4.37 -5.76 21.96
C GLY A 31 3.52 -6.50 20.94
N LYS A 32 2.62 -7.38 21.41
CA LYS A 32 1.66 -8.07 20.55
C LYS A 32 0.71 -7.09 19.85
N ALA A 33 0.22 -6.08 20.55
CA ALA A 33 -0.64 -5.06 19.93
C ALA A 33 0.11 -4.27 18.84
N LEU A 34 1.39 -3.95 19.03
CA LEU A 34 2.23 -3.34 18.00
C LEU A 34 2.48 -4.28 16.82
N TRP A 35 2.66 -5.58 17.07
CA TRP A 35 2.88 -6.60 16.05
C TRP A 35 1.65 -6.85 15.18
N ASP A 36 0.49 -6.97 15.81
CA ASP A 36 -0.80 -7.20 15.15
C ASP A 36 -1.34 -5.93 14.48
N GLY A 37 -0.91 -4.76 14.96
CA GLY A 37 -1.34 -3.47 14.45
C GLY A 37 -0.93 -3.23 12.99
N ASN A 38 -1.67 -2.35 12.33
CA ASN A 38 -1.41 -1.97 10.93
C ASN A 38 -0.37 -0.84 10.79
N THR A 39 0.26 -0.42 11.89
CA THR A 39 1.22 0.68 11.88
C THR A 39 2.61 0.20 11.45
N THR A 40 3.20 -0.81 12.08
CA THR A 40 4.56 -1.27 11.73
C THR A 40 4.58 -2.36 10.67
N SER A 41 3.50 -3.14 10.56
CA SER A 41 3.36 -4.23 9.59
C SER A 41 4.47 -5.29 9.65
N CYS A 42 5.15 -5.47 10.80
CA CYS A 42 6.22 -6.45 10.99
C CYS A 42 5.77 -7.87 10.58
N LYS A 43 4.53 -8.22 10.91
CA LYS A 43 3.87 -9.49 10.57
C LYS A 43 3.78 -9.76 9.06
N ASN A 44 3.84 -8.74 8.20
CA ASN A 44 3.76 -8.95 6.75
C ASN A 44 5.01 -9.68 6.20
N CYS A 45 6.16 -9.49 6.85
CA CYS A 45 7.40 -10.18 6.50
C CYS A 45 7.66 -11.37 7.43
N HIS A 46 7.40 -11.20 8.73
CA HIS A 46 7.75 -12.19 9.77
C HIS A 46 6.56 -13.08 10.19
N ALA A 47 5.42 -12.98 9.52
CA ALA A 47 4.16 -13.69 9.78
C ALA A 47 3.51 -13.42 11.15
N ASN A 48 2.29 -13.90 11.34
CA ASN A 48 1.44 -13.51 12.47
C ASN A 48 2.01 -13.84 13.85
N ASN A 49 2.72 -14.97 14.02
CA ASN A 49 3.36 -15.32 15.29
C ASN A 49 4.88 -15.26 15.21
N ALA A 50 5.42 -14.32 14.42
CA ALA A 50 6.86 -14.16 14.23
C ALA A 50 7.58 -15.44 13.77
N GLN A 51 6.86 -16.37 13.14
CA GLN A 51 7.39 -17.63 12.62
C GLN A 51 8.17 -17.47 11.31
N GLY A 52 8.31 -16.25 10.81
CA GLY A 52 9.03 -15.97 9.57
C GLY A 52 8.18 -16.23 8.33
N GLY A 53 8.80 -15.96 7.19
CA GLY A 53 8.24 -16.14 5.86
C GLY A 53 9.16 -15.49 4.85
N TYR A 54 8.85 -14.25 4.47
CA TYR A 54 9.79 -13.44 3.70
C TYR A 54 10.97 -12.99 4.58
N GLY A 55 10.66 -12.46 5.77
CA GLY A 55 11.63 -12.20 6.81
C GLY A 55 11.96 -13.48 7.60
N PRO A 56 13.11 -13.53 8.30
CA PRO A 56 13.46 -14.67 9.14
C PRO A 56 12.43 -14.88 10.25
N ASP A 57 12.32 -16.11 10.74
CA ASP A 57 11.68 -16.40 12.02
C ASP A 57 12.35 -15.60 13.15
N LEU A 58 11.54 -15.06 14.06
CA LEU A 58 12.00 -14.43 15.31
C LEU A 58 11.57 -15.26 16.53
N ALA A 59 10.45 -15.96 16.42
CA ALA A 59 9.96 -16.86 17.44
C ALA A 59 10.98 -17.98 17.71
N GLY A 60 11.33 -18.20 18.97
CA GLY A 60 12.31 -19.22 19.37
C GLY A 60 13.77 -18.97 18.93
N ARG A 61 14.09 -17.87 18.23
CA ARG A 61 15.44 -17.59 17.72
C ARG A 61 16.45 -17.14 18.78
N LYS A 62 15.99 -16.90 20.01
CA LYS A 62 16.79 -16.55 21.20
C LYS A 62 17.77 -15.40 20.97
N LEU A 63 17.35 -14.38 20.21
CA LEU A 63 18.11 -13.14 20.06
C LEU A 63 18.25 -12.45 21.43
N THR A 64 19.40 -11.83 21.68
CA THR A 64 19.53 -10.86 22.78
C THR A 64 18.77 -9.57 22.43
N PHE A 65 18.38 -8.78 23.44
CA PHE A 65 17.76 -7.48 23.21
C PHE A 65 18.63 -6.56 22.34
N ALA A 66 19.94 -6.54 22.56
CA ALA A 66 20.86 -5.73 21.77
C ALA A 66 20.87 -6.13 20.28
N GLN A 67 20.83 -7.44 19.98
CA GLN A 67 20.73 -7.94 18.61
C GLN A 67 19.38 -7.59 17.98
N PHE A 68 18.28 -7.74 18.72
CA PHE A 68 16.96 -7.37 18.25
C PHE A 68 16.85 -5.87 17.96
N ASN A 69 17.26 -5.03 18.90
CA ASN A 69 17.26 -3.58 18.73
C ASN A 69 18.14 -3.16 17.54
N HIS A 70 19.31 -3.77 17.37
CA HIS A 70 20.15 -3.53 16.20
C HIS A 70 19.44 -3.92 14.89
N ALA A 71 18.76 -5.06 14.85
CA ALA A 71 18.01 -5.47 13.66
C ALA A 71 16.87 -4.50 13.30
N VAL A 72 16.17 -3.96 14.31
CA VAL A 72 15.09 -2.98 14.10
C VAL A 72 15.63 -1.62 13.65
N GLN A 73 16.72 -1.16 14.25
CA GLN A 73 17.24 0.20 14.04
C GLN A 73 18.26 0.30 12.89
N LYS A 74 19.10 -0.73 12.71
CA LYS A 74 20.20 -0.77 11.73
C LYS A 74 20.33 -2.18 11.12
N PRO A 75 19.32 -2.63 10.36
CA PRO A 75 19.28 -4.00 9.84
C PRO A 75 20.48 -4.34 8.95
N TRP A 76 20.91 -5.60 9.04
CA TRP A 76 21.96 -6.14 8.17
C TRP A 76 21.45 -6.54 6.78
N GLY A 77 20.15 -6.77 6.62
CA GLY A 77 19.53 -7.24 5.38
C GLY A 77 18.71 -6.16 4.68
N VAL A 78 17.72 -6.59 3.90
CA VAL A 78 16.77 -5.73 3.18
C VAL A 78 15.61 -5.23 4.04
N MET A 79 15.50 -5.70 5.30
CA MET A 79 14.54 -5.16 6.25
C MET A 79 14.75 -3.63 6.35
N PRO A 80 13.70 -2.81 6.30
CA PRO A 80 13.84 -1.38 6.51
C PRO A 80 14.17 -1.06 7.97
N SER A 81 14.86 0.05 8.20
CA SER A 81 15.15 0.59 9.54
C SER A 81 13.89 1.27 10.11
N PHE A 82 13.59 1.09 11.39
CA PHE A 82 12.44 1.69 12.06
C PHE A 82 12.84 2.72 13.14
N PRO A 83 13.50 3.84 12.78
CA PRO A 83 13.98 4.85 13.74
C PRO A 83 12.85 5.57 14.49
N GLN A 84 11.62 5.49 13.98
CA GLN A 84 10.40 6.04 14.57
C GLN A 84 9.87 5.25 15.77
N LEU A 85 10.44 4.07 16.08
CA LEU A 85 10.10 3.30 17.27
C LEU A 85 10.97 3.75 18.44
N ASN A 86 10.32 4.12 19.55
CA ASN A 86 11.04 4.47 20.78
C ASN A 86 11.50 3.21 21.55
N ASP A 87 12.40 3.40 22.51
CA ASP A 87 13.01 2.30 23.29
C ASP A 87 11.97 1.39 23.95
N LYS A 88 10.89 1.95 24.48
CA LYS A 88 9.80 1.17 25.08
C LYS A 88 9.10 0.30 24.05
N GLN A 89 8.76 0.84 22.88
CA GLN A 89 8.13 0.07 21.81
C GLN A 89 9.00 -1.09 21.34
N VAL A 90 10.33 -0.87 21.24
CA VAL A 90 11.28 -1.94 20.89
C VAL A 90 11.38 -2.99 22.00
N ALA A 91 11.39 -2.57 23.27
CA ALA A 91 11.40 -3.49 24.42
C ALA A 91 10.11 -4.33 24.50
N ASP A 92 8.95 -3.71 24.27
CA ASP A 92 7.64 -4.38 24.24
C ASP A 92 7.60 -5.43 23.10
N LEU A 93 8.01 -5.05 21.88
CA LEU A 93 8.13 -5.97 20.75
C LEU A 93 9.08 -7.14 21.04
N TYR A 94 10.23 -6.86 21.65
CA TYR A 94 11.19 -7.89 22.06
C TYR A 94 10.59 -8.86 23.08
N ALA A 95 9.93 -8.34 24.12
CA ALA A 95 9.26 -9.14 25.14
C ALA A 95 8.19 -10.07 24.54
N TYR A 96 7.46 -9.59 23.53
CA TYR A 96 6.52 -10.42 22.79
C TYR A 96 7.21 -11.53 22.00
N VAL A 97 8.12 -11.19 21.07
CA VAL A 97 8.68 -12.20 20.14
C VAL A 97 9.61 -13.20 20.83
N SER A 98 10.30 -12.79 21.89
CA SER A 98 11.19 -13.68 22.66
C SER A 98 10.42 -14.73 23.48
N GLY A 99 9.14 -14.47 23.78
CA GLY A 99 8.26 -15.42 24.48
C GLY A 99 7.57 -16.42 23.55
N LEU A 100 7.71 -16.30 22.23
CA LEU A 100 7.02 -17.18 21.27
C LEU A 100 7.79 -18.50 21.06
N PRO A 101 7.07 -19.64 20.91
CA PRO A 101 7.70 -20.92 20.62
C PRO A 101 8.33 -20.91 19.23
N GLY A 102 9.50 -21.54 19.11
CA GLY A 102 10.18 -21.69 17.82
C GLY A 102 9.40 -22.56 16.84
N VAL A 103 9.66 -22.37 15.56
CA VAL A 103 9.15 -23.23 14.47
C VAL A 103 10.29 -24.01 13.83
N ALA A 104 9.98 -25.18 13.27
CA ALA A 104 10.97 -25.99 12.57
C ALA A 104 11.39 -25.33 11.24
N GLU A 105 10.43 -24.76 10.52
CA GLU A 105 10.64 -24.10 9.24
C GLU A 105 9.79 -22.81 9.16
N PRO A 106 10.27 -21.75 8.51
CA PRO A 106 9.48 -20.55 8.28
C PRO A 106 8.22 -20.80 7.43
N GLY A 107 7.22 -19.94 7.60
CA GLY A 107 5.99 -20.00 6.81
C GLY A 107 6.19 -19.64 5.33
N PRO A 108 5.18 -19.84 4.48
CA PRO A 108 5.24 -19.33 3.11
C PRO A 108 5.23 -17.80 3.08
N TRP A 109 5.74 -17.23 2.00
CA TRP A 109 5.65 -15.78 1.76
C TRP A 109 4.19 -15.36 1.58
N ARG A 110 3.86 -14.12 1.97
CA ARG A 110 2.50 -13.58 1.84
C ARG A 110 2.02 -13.57 0.39
N PHE A 111 2.91 -13.26 -0.53
CA PHE A 111 2.65 -13.29 -1.96
C PHE A 111 3.70 -14.14 -2.66
N PRO A 112 3.29 -15.15 -3.45
CA PRO A 112 4.23 -15.86 -4.31
C PRO A 112 4.70 -14.95 -5.44
N LEU A 113 5.90 -15.22 -5.96
CA LEU A 113 6.35 -14.59 -7.19
C LEU A 113 5.52 -15.13 -8.36
N PRO A 114 4.92 -14.28 -9.22
CA PRO A 114 4.21 -14.73 -10.40
C PRO A 114 5.13 -15.46 -11.39
N ASP A 115 4.57 -16.43 -12.12
CA ASP A 115 5.26 -17.06 -13.24
C ASP A 115 5.66 -16.00 -14.28
N ASN A 116 6.89 -16.11 -14.81
CA ASN A 116 7.45 -15.17 -15.79
C ASN A 116 7.48 -13.70 -15.32
N ALA A 117 7.60 -13.46 -14.00
CA ALA A 117 7.72 -12.13 -13.46
C ALA A 117 8.87 -11.34 -14.14
N PRO A 118 8.62 -10.13 -14.68
CA PRO A 118 9.67 -9.30 -15.24
C PRO A 118 10.67 -8.92 -14.15
N LYS A 119 11.91 -8.62 -14.55
CA LYS A 119 13.02 -8.37 -13.61
C LYS A 119 12.69 -7.35 -12.51
N GLY A 120 12.04 -6.23 -12.85
CA GLY A 120 11.63 -5.24 -11.85
C GLY A 120 10.65 -5.78 -10.81
N GLN A 121 9.72 -6.66 -11.22
CA GLN A 121 8.82 -7.36 -10.31
C GLN A 121 9.58 -8.35 -9.42
N VAL A 122 10.53 -9.11 -9.97
CA VAL A 122 11.36 -10.04 -9.19
C VAL A 122 12.13 -9.28 -8.10
N VAL A 123 12.75 -8.16 -8.45
CA VAL A 123 13.50 -7.35 -7.48
C VAL A 123 12.55 -6.78 -6.41
N ALA A 124 11.40 -6.22 -6.81
CA ALA A 124 10.42 -5.67 -5.88
C ALA A 124 9.85 -6.72 -4.91
N LEU A 125 9.56 -7.92 -5.40
CA LEU A 125 8.85 -8.95 -4.63
C LEU A 125 9.80 -9.85 -3.85
N SER A 126 10.80 -10.41 -4.53
CA SER A 126 11.61 -11.51 -4.01
C SER A 126 12.93 -11.06 -3.43
N THR A 127 13.50 -9.96 -3.93
CA THR A 127 14.79 -9.46 -3.43
C THR A 127 14.62 -8.44 -2.31
N ILE A 128 13.64 -7.54 -2.43
CA ILE A 128 13.45 -6.41 -1.51
C ILE A 128 12.23 -6.61 -0.61
N GLY A 129 11.15 -7.20 -1.10
CA GLY A 129 9.97 -7.53 -0.30
C GLY A 129 8.90 -6.43 -0.26
N CYS A 130 8.95 -5.46 -1.19
CA CYS A 130 7.99 -4.36 -1.28
C CYS A 130 6.54 -4.86 -1.34
N ALA A 131 6.30 -5.96 -2.06
CA ALA A 131 4.96 -6.52 -2.22
C ALA A 131 4.35 -7.07 -0.93
N MET A 132 5.15 -7.38 0.10
CA MET A 132 4.62 -7.84 1.38
C MET A 132 3.66 -6.80 1.99
N CYS A 133 3.83 -5.52 1.65
CA CYS A 133 2.91 -4.44 1.99
C CYS A 133 2.18 -3.85 0.77
N HIS A 134 2.88 -3.66 -0.36
CA HIS A 134 2.38 -2.93 -1.52
C HIS A 134 1.77 -3.80 -2.62
N THR A 135 1.47 -5.07 -2.30
CA THR A 135 0.96 -6.09 -3.24
C THR A 135 1.91 -6.42 -4.41
N PRO A 136 1.67 -7.51 -5.17
CA PRO A 136 2.53 -7.92 -6.28
C PRO A 136 2.67 -6.93 -7.43
N ILE A 137 1.82 -5.91 -7.51
CA ILE A 137 1.81 -4.92 -8.60
C ILE A 137 2.19 -3.50 -8.14
N LEU A 138 2.55 -3.31 -6.86
CA LEU A 138 2.84 -2.00 -6.29
C LEU A 138 1.70 -0.99 -6.51
N ASP A 139 0.48 -1.38 -6.17
CA ASP A 139 -0.73 -0.55 -6.30
C ASP A 139 -0.58 0.78 -5.56
N THR A 140 -0.26 0.72 -4.27
CA THR A 140 -0.12 1.92 -3.43
C THR A 140 1.05 2.85 -3.84
N PRO A 141 2.27 2.36 -4.20
CA PRO A 141 3.30 3.22 -4.77
C PRO A 141 2.93 3.82 -6.13
N ARG A 142 2.32 3.05 -7.05
CA ARG A 142 1.84 3.58 -8.34
C ARG A 142 0.81 4.69 -8.15
N ARG A 143 -0.09 4.54 -7.19
CA ARG A 143 -1.05 5.57 -6.82
C ARG A 143 -0.36 6.81 -6.22
N GLY A 144 0.58 6.64 -5.30
CA GLY A 144 1.34 7.76 -4.73
C GLY A 144 2.10 8.56 -5.80
N ILE A 145 2.70 7.87 -6.77
CA ILE A 145 3.31 8.51 -7.95
C ILE A 145 2.28 9.34 -8.72
N ALA A 146 1.07 8.79 -8.94
CA ALA A 146 0.00 9.48 -9.63
C ALA A 146 -0.52 10.71 -8.86
N GLU A 147 -0.63 10.62 -7.54
CA GLU A 147 -1.09 11.71 -6.67
C GLU A 147 -0.09 12.86 -6.62
N ALA A 148 1.20 12.56 -6.48
CA ALA A 148 2.26 13.56 -6.34
C ALA A 148 2.83 14.06 -7.68
N ASN A 149 2.40 13.48 -8.81
CA ASN A 149 3.13 13.59 -10.09
C ASN A 149 4.63 13.26 -9.89
N GLY A 150 4.90 12.20 -9.13
CA GLY A 150 6.23 11.85 -8.65
C GLY A 150 7.15 11.31 -9.74
N ASP A 151 8.37 11.80 -9.79
CA ASP A 151 9.45 11.23 -10.60
C ASP A 151 10.27 10.20 -9.79
N PHE A 152 11.42 9.81 -10.32
CA PHE A 152 12.30 8.88 -9.63
C PHE A 152 12.93 9.47 -8.35
N GLU A 153 13.14 10.78 -8.27
CA GLU A 153 13.65 11.42 -7.05
C GLU A 153 12.60 11.38 -5.94
N TRP A 154 11.34 11.66 -6.27
CA TRP A 154 10.22 11.46 -5.34
C TRP A 154 10.15 10.00 -4.86
N PHE A 155 10.31 9.03 -5.77
CA PHE A 155 10.25 7.62 -5.42
C PHE A 155 11.43 7.19 -4.52
N LYS A 156 12.64 7.71 -4.78
CA LYS A 156 13.79 7.52 -3.90
C LYS A 156 13.53 8.06 -2.50
N HIS A 157 12.96 9.25 -2.40
CA HIS A 157 12.64 9.85 -1.11
C HIS A 157 11.59 9.02 -0.34
N MET A 158 10.54 8.55 -1.02
CA MET A 158 9.57 7.64 -0.39
C MET A 158 10.19 6.34 0.13
N VAL A 159 11.18 5.78 -0.56
CA VAL A 159 11.74 4.47 -0.20
C VAL A 159 12.86 4.58 0.83
N TYR A 160 13.78 5.55 0.67
CA TYR A 160 14.91 5.71 1.56
C TYR A 160 14.59 6.53 2.81
N ASP A 161 13.57 7.40 2.75
CA ASP A 161 13.23 8.33 3.82
C ASP A 161 11.72 8.28 4.16
N HIS A 162 11.07 7.12 4.00
CA HIS A 162 9.62 6.94 4.17
C HIS A 162 9.05 7.57 5.45
N THR A 163 9.81 7.54 6.55
CA THR A 163 9.38 8.11 7.84
C THR A 163 9.12 9.62 7.81
N THR A 164 9.78 10.34 6.92
CA THR A 164 9.59 11.80 6.71
C THR A 164 8.80 12.07 5.42
N ALA A 165 9.11 11.32 4.37
CA ALA A 165 8.51 11.46 3.06
C ALA A 165 6.98 11.26 3.09
N MET A 166 6.49 10.22 3.76
CA MET A 166 5.05 9.92 3.76
C MET A 166 4.21 11.03 4.44
N PRO A 167 4.59 11.58 5.61
CA PRO A 167 3.96 12.78 6.15
C PRO A 167 3.94 13.97 5.18
N GLU A 168 5.05 14.23 4.48
CA GLU A 168 5.14 15.33 3.51
C GLU A 168 4.20 15.11 2.31
N HIS A 169 4.17 13.89 1.77
CA HIS A 169 3.20 13.51 0.72
C HIS A 169 1.77 13.74 1.18
N CYS A 170 1.44 13.30 2.40
CA CYS A 170 0.10 13.45 2.95
C CYS A 170 -0.32 14.89 3.16
N ALA A 171 0.61 15.75 3.59
CA ALA A 171 0.35 17.19 3.66
C ALA A 171 0.09 17.78 2.26
N ALA A 172 0.79 17.30 1.23
CA ALA A 172 0.65 17.80 -0.13
C ALA A 172 -0.65 17.35 -0.83
N VAL A 173 -1.08 16.11 -0.64
CA VAL A 173 -2.29 15.55 -1.31
C VAL A 173 -3.60 15.87 -0.58
N GLY A 174 -3.52 16.43 0.62
CA GLY A 174 -4.65 16.93 1.40
C GLY A 174 -5.25 15.93 2.38
N GLU A 175 -5.97 16.46 3.37
CA GLU A 175 -6.61 15.69 4.43
C GLU A 175 -7.68 14.73 3.87
N GLY A 176 -7.84 13.58 4.50
CA GLY A 176 -8.85 12.58 4.14
C GLY A 176 -8.46 11.63 3.00
N ASN A 177 -7.25 11.73 2.46
CA ASN A 177 -6.75 10.70 1.53
C ASN A 177 -6.66 9.34 2.27
N PRO A 178 -7.43 8.31 1.88
CA PRO A 178 -7.48 7.02 2.58
C PRO A 178 -6.18 6.21 2.47
N TYR A 179 -5.20 6.68 1.68
CA TYR A 179 -3.87 6.10 1.48
C TYR A 179 -2.81 6.75 2.37
N CYS A 180 -3.13 7.88 2.98
CA CYS A 180 -2.37 8.50 4.06
C CYS A 180 -2.54 7.77 5.40
N ARG A 181 -2.60 6.43 5.34
CA ARG A 181 -2.71 5.58 6.53
C ARG A 181 -1.42 5.71 7.34
N ALA A 182 -1.55 5.58 8.65
CA ALA A 182 -0.43 5.57 9.58
C ALA A 182 0.43 4.28 9.51
N VAL A 183 0.70 3.77 8.30
CA VAL A 183 1.68 2.70 8.11
C VAL A 183 3.05 3.34 8.28
N ARG A 184 3.66 3.07 9.44
CA ARG A 184 5.05 3.34 9.79
C ARG A 184 5.98 2.38 9.04
N MET A 185 5.97 2.41 7.71
CA MET A 185 7.04 1.78 6.93
C MET A 185 8.37 2.43 7.32
N GLY A 186 9.39 1.61 7.49
CA GLY A 186 10.74 2.07 7.79
C GLY A 186 11.50 2.56 6.57
N ASN A 187 12.74 2.98 6.80
CA ASN A 187 13.64 3.54 5.80
C ASN A 187 14.55 2.44 5.23
N TYR A 188 14.57 2.29 3.90
CA TYR A 188 15.50 1.36 3.26
C TYR A 188 16.91 1.93 3.25
N SER A 189 17.91 1.06 3.37
CA SER A 189 19.31 1.47 3.22
C SER A 189 19.71 1.51 1.75
N ARG A 190 20.33 2.61 1.32
CA ARG A 190 20.97 2.75 0.00
C ARG A 190 22.06 1.71 -0.27
N THR A 191 22.65 1.14 0.79
CA THR A 191 23.65 0.06 0.66
C THR A 191 23.03 -1.32 0.50
N ARG A 192 21.74 -1.49 0.84
CA ARG A 192 21.01 -2.77 0.78
C ARG A 192 20.02 -2.81 -0.39
N LEU A 193 19.52 -1.65 -0.78
CA LEU A 193 18.74 -1.41 -1.97
C LEU A 193 19.45 -0.33 -2.77
N GLN A 194 20.26 -0.76 -3.73
CA GLN A 194 21.02 0.16 -4.58
C GLN A 194 20.11 0.92 -5.53
N GLU A 195 20.52 2.11 -5.97
CA GLU A 195 19.67 2.96 -6.81
C GLU A 195 19.34 2.34 -8.17
N ASP A 196 20.23 1.51 -8.72
CA ASP A 196 19.99 0.80 -9.99
C ASP A 196 18.88 -0.26 -9.84
N GLN A 197 18.84 -0.96 -8.72
CA GLN A 197 17.77 -1.89 -8.37
C GLN A 197 16.46 -1.13 -8.13
N LEU A 198 16.53 -0.01 -7.42
CA LEU A 198 15.37 0.83 -7.16
C LEU A 198 14.80 1.44 -8.46
N LYS A 199 15.68 1.84 -9.39
CA LYS A 199 15.29 2.33 -10.71
C LYS A 199 14.60 1.25 -11.55
N GLN A 200 15.09 0.02 -11.50
CA GLN A 200 14.43 -1.12 -12.14
C GLN A 200 13.03 -1.38 -11.58
N ILE A 201 12.84 -1.24 -10.27
CA ILE A 201 11.52 -1.34 -9.64
C ILE A 201 10.62 -0.19 -10.13
N TYR A 202 11.11 1.05 -10.10
CA TYR A 202 10.36 2.23 -10.53
C TYR A 202 9.91 2.13 -11.99
N ASP A 203 10.83 1.81 -12.90
CA ASP A 203 10.55 1.72 -14.34
C ASP A 203 9.53 0.62 -14.65
N TRP A 204 9.64 -0.51 -13.94
CA TRP A 204 8.65 -1.57 -14.03
C TRP A 204 7.28 -1.12 -13.50
N ALA A 205 7.23 -0.52 -12.31
CA ALA A 205 5.99 -0.08 -11.67
C ALA A 205 5.26 0.97 -12.51
N VAL A 206 5.95 2.03 -12.94
CA VAL A 206 5.42 3.03 -13.87
C VAL A 206 5.07 2.38 -15.21
N GLY A 207 5.86 1.37 -15.61
CA GLY A 207 5.65 0.65 -16.86
C GLY A 207 4.36 -0.16 -16.91
N LEU A 208 3.83 -0.58 -15.75
CA LEU A 208 2.49 -1.16 -15.62
C LEU A 208 1.38 -0.13 -15.81
N GLY A 209 1.68 1.16 -15.69
CA GLY A 209 0.70 2.25 -15.63
C GLY A 209 0.64 2.90 -14.25
N LEU A 210 -0.19 3.93 -14.12
CA LEU A 210 -0.41 4.64 -12.87
C LEU A 210 -1.86 4.50 -12.44
N GLU A 211 -2.05 4.18 -11.16
CA GLU A 211 -3.36 4.13 -10.52
C GLU A 211 -3.80 5.57 -10.19
N ILE A 212 -4.38 6.24 -11.18
CA ILE A 212 -4.83 7.62 -11.06
C ILE A 212 -6.03 7.66 -10.09
N PRO A 213 -5.98 8.48 -9.02
CA PRO A 213 -7.05 8.60 -8.04
C PRO A 213 -8.24 9.38 -8.64
N VAL A 214 -9.10 8.67 -9.38
CA VAL A 214 -10.35 9.23 -9.90
C VAL A 214 -11.46 8.95 -8.91
N THR A 215 -12.17 9.99 -8.46
CA THR A 215 -13.30 9.88 -7.53
C THR A 215 -14.61 10.22 -8.21
N THR A 216 -15.69 9.61 -7.72
CA THR A 216 -17.04 9.80 -8.26
C THR A 216 -18.00 10.26 -7.18
N ASN A 217 -18.86 11.22 -7.50
CA ASN A 217 -20.00 11.61 -6.67
C ASN A 217 -21.29 11.55 -7.49
N ILE A 218 -22.30 10.84 -6.97
CA ILE A 218 -23.56 10.60 -7.69
C ILE A 218 -24.69 11.31 -6.96
N SER A 219 -25.40 12.19 -7.66
CA SER A 219 -26.56 12.88 -7.07
C SER A 219 -27.75 11.94 -6.92
N LYS A 220 -28.63 12.25 -5.96
CA LYS A 220 -29.99 11.73 -5.93
C LYS A 220 -30.69 11.97 -7.27
N ALA A 221 -31.61 11.08 -7.60
CA ALA A 221 -32.43 11.18 -8.79
C ALA A 221 -33.32 12.43 -8.71
N GLN A 222 -33.36 13.21 -9.79
CA GLN A 222 -34.28 14.34 -9.96
C GLN A 222 -35.33 13.95 -10.98
N GLN A 223 -36.60 13.97 -10.58
CA GLN A 223 -37.72 13.68 -11.45
C GLN A 223 -37.92 14.83 -12.47
N GLY A 224 -38.02 14.47 -13.74
CA GLY A 224 -38.37 15.38 -14.83
C GLY A 224 -39.47 14.79 -15.71
N SER A 225 -39.88 15.53 -16.74
CA SER A 225 -40.98 15.14 -17.64
C SER A 225 -40.72 13.84 -18.43
N GLY A 226 -39.48 13.39 -18.53
CA GLY A 226 -39.09 12.19 -19.29
C GLY A 226 -38.44 11.06 -18.48
N GLY A 227 -38.34 11.19 -17.15
CA GLY A 227 -37.70 10.18 -16.30
C GLY A 227 -36.98 10.76 -15.09
N PHE A 228 -36.02 9.99 -14.57
CA PHE A 228 -35.29 10.29 -13.34
C PHE A 228 -33.81 10.50 -13.64
N THR A 229 -33.30 11.70 -13.35
CA THR A 229 -31.94 12.08 -13.74
C THR A 229 -30.99 12.05 -12.56
N ASN A 230 -29.88 11.33 -12.70
CA ASN A 230 -28.75 11.37 -11.77
C ASN A 230 -27.59 12.12 -12.44
N LYS A 231 -26.92 12.99 -11.68
CA LYS A 231 -25.63 13.58 -12.07
C LYS A 231 -24.50 12.72 -11.53
N ILE A 232 -23.47 12.54 -12.34
CA ILE A 232 -22.27 11.80 -11.99
C ILE A 232 -21.10 12.75 -12.18
N ASP A 233 -20.55 13.20 -11.06
CA ASP A 233 -19.37 14.04 -11.01
C ASP A 233 -18.13 13.15 -10.93
N VAL A 234 -17.23 13.27 -11.89
CA VAL A 234 -15.94 12.57 -11.95
C VAL A 234 -14.85 13.58 -11.70
N THR A 235 -13.98 13.32 -10.72
CA THR A 235 -12.86 14.21 -10.38
C THR A 235 -11.54 13.45 -10.44
N ASN A 236 -10.57 13.98 -11.18
CA ASN A 236 -9.20 13.46 -11.17
C ASN A 236 -8.39 14.14 -10.06
N LYS A 237 -7.84 13.36 -9.13
CA LYS A 237 -7.01 13.87 -8.02
C LYS A 237 -5.51 13.59 -8.19
N GLY A 238 -5.07 13.16 -9.36
CA GLY A 238 -3.67 12.87 -9.64
C GLY A 238 -3.20 13.49 -10.94
N VAL A 239 -2.31 12.80 -11.64
CA VAL A 239 -1.79 13.19 -12.96
C VAL A 239 -2.84 13.13 -14.06
N GLU A 240 -2.52 13.74 -15.21
CA GLU A 240 -3.31 13.66 -16.44
C GLU A 240 -3.63 12.21 -16.82
N ALA A 241 -4.92 11.96 -17.12
CA ALA A 241 -5.40 10.69 -17.64
C ALA A 241 -5.79 10.86 -19.12
N ASP A 242 -5.16 10.07 -20.00
CA ASP A 242 -5.43 10.08 -21.44
C ASP A 242 -6.55 9.09 -21.81
N ASN A 243 -7.29 9.37 -22.89
CA ASN A 243 -8.31 8.49 -23.47
C ASN A 243 -9.29 7.91 -22.44
N VAL A 244 -9.84 8.78 -21.59
CA VAL A 244 -10.71 8.37 -20.50
C VAL A 244 -12.04 7.87 -21.04
N THR A 245 -12.45 6.69 -20.62
CA THR A 245 -13.74 6.08 -20.93
C THR A 245 -14.53 5.91 -19.63
N VAL A 246 -15.67 6.58 -19.52
CA VAL A 246 -16.59 6.49 -18.39
C VAL A 246 -17.75 5.59 -18.82
N GLU A 247 -17.97 4.51 -18.08
CA GLU A 247 -18.99 3.51 -18.39
C GLU A 247 -19.93 3.35 -17.20
N VAL A 248 -21.21 3.64 -17.39
CA VAL A 248 -22.23 3.47 -16.37
C VAL A 248 -23.12 2.30 -16.74
N LEU A 249 -23.22 1.31 -15.86
CA LEU A 249 -24.09 0.16 -16.04
C LEU A 249 -25.55 0.60 -15.97
N VAL A 250 -26.34 0.19 -16.96
CA VAL A 250 -27.78 0.42 -16.96
C VAL A 250 -28.43 -0.61 -16.03
N PRO A 251 -29.10 -0.18 -14.94
CA PRO A 251 -29.69 -1.11 -13.98
C PRO A 251 -30.77 -2.01 -14.62
N ALA A 252 -30.91 -3.22 -14.08
CA ALA A 252 -31.89 -4.19 -14.59
C ALA A 252 -33.32 -3.61 -14.61
N GLY A 253 -33.97 -3.71 -15.77
CA GLY A 253 -35.32 -3.18 -15.99
C GLY A 253 -35.42 -1.65 -16.02
N ALA A 254 -34.30 -0.92 -16.04
CA ALA A 254 -34.26 0.49 -16.42
C ALA A 254 -33.88 0.62 -17.90
N LYS A 255 -34.25 1.74 -18.52
CA LYS A 255 -33.74 2.16 -19.83
C LYS A 255 -33.11 3.54 -19.69
N VAL A 256 -32.07 3.82 -20.46
CA VAL A 256 -31.53 5.18 -20.60
C VAL A 256 -32.44 5.95 -21.53
N VAL A 257 -33.06 7.02 -21.04
CA VAL A 257 -33.93 7.91 -21.82
C VAL A 257 -33.07 8.96 -22.51
N THR A 258 -32.21 9.62 -21.75
CA THR A 258 -31.23 10.58 -22.24
C THR A 258 -29.96 10.50 -21.40
N ALA A 259 -28.83 10.87 -21.98
CA ALA A 259 -27.61 11.10 -21.22
C ALA A 259 -26.85 12.26 -21.87
N THR A 260 -26.19 13.08 -21.05
CA THR A 260 -25.44 14.25 -21.49
C THR A 260 -24.10 14.33 -20.77
N GLY A 261 -23.24 15.23 -21.24
CA GLY A 261 -21.86 15.36 -20.81
C GLY A 261 -20.92 15.19 -22.00
N THR A 262 -19.72 15.75 -21.88
CA THR A 262 -18.72 15.72 -22.95
C THR A 262 -18.43 14.29 -23.37
N GLY A 263 -18.42 14.04 -24.68
CA GLY A 263 -17.98 12.74 -25.22
C GLY A 263 -18.97 11.59 -25.14
N TYR A 264 -20.26 11.83 -24.86
CA TYR A 264 -21.27 10.76 -24.84
C TYR A 264 -21.32 10.00 -26.17
N LYS A 265 -21.26 8.65 -26.10
CA LYS A 265 -21.27 7.74 -27.25
C LYS A 265 -22.57 6.96 -27.43
N GLY A 266 -23.49 7.06 -26.47
CA GLY A 266 -24.72 6.29 -26.48
C GLY A 266 -24.69 5.11 -25.50
N THR A 267 -25.63 4.19 -25.69
CA THR A 267 -25.64 2.92 -24.95
C THR A 267 -25.21 1.78 -25.85
N ARG A 268 -24.49 0.82 -25.28
CA ARG A 268 -24.07 -0.41 -25.97
C ARG A 268 -24.22 -1.62 -25.07
N ALA A 269 -24.33 -2.79 -25.66
CA ALA A 269 -24.21 -4.03 -24.93
C ALA A 269 -22.78 -4.18 -24.38
N ASP A 270 -22.66 -4.64 -23.15
CA ASP A 270 -21.39 -4.94 -22.52
C ASP A 270 -21.28 -6.44 -22.21
N LYS A 271 -20.24 -7.06 -22.78
CA LYS A 271 -20.01 -8.50 -22.64
C LYS A 271 -19.64 -8.89 -21.22
N LYS A 272 -18.97 -8.00 -20.47
CA LYS A 272 -18.47 -8.28 -19.12
C LYS A 272 -19.60 -8.35 -18.10
N SER A 273 -20.49 -7.36 -18.12
CA SER A 273 -21.68 -7.29 -17.26
C SER A 273 -22.87 -8.08 -17.79
N LYS A 274 -22.85 -8.51 -19.06
CA LYS A 274 -24.00 -9.09 -19.78
C LYS A 274 -25.22 -8.15 -19.78
N GLY A 275 -24.98 -6.84 -19.71
CA GLY A 275 -26.00 -5.81 -19.65
C GLY A 275 -25.79 -4.71 -20.69
N MET A 276 -26.44 -3.57 -20.48
CA MET A 276 -26.20 -2.36 -21.26
C MET A 276 -25.32 -1.41 -20.44
N VAL A 277 -24.42 -0.68 -21.10
CA VAL A 277 -23.66 0.44 -20.52
C VAL A 277 -23.95 1.71 -21.29
N ALA A 278 -24.03 2.83 -20.58
CA ALA A 278 -23.92 4.16 -21.16
C ALA A 278 -22.45 4.58 -21.14
N GLU A 279 -21.94 5.04 -22.27
CA GLU A 279 -20.51 5.31 -22.45
C GLU A 279 -20.24 6.79 -22.77
N TRP A 280 -19.23 7.35 -22.13
CA TRP A 280 -18.62 8.62 -22.51
C TRP A 280 -17.13 8.39 -22.77
N GLN A 281 -16.61 9.06 -23.77
CA GLN A 281 -15.18 9.03 -24.10
C GLN A 281 -14.65 10.45 -24.24
N VAL A 282 -13.65 10.79 -23.42
CA VAL A 282 -12.98 12.08 -23.46
C VAL A 282 -11.49 11.87 -23.72
N ALA A 283 -10.90 12.78 -24.50
CA ALA A 283 -9.50 12.65 -24.88
C ALA A 283 -8.56 12.73 -23.68
N LYS A 284 -8.90 13.58 -22.70
CA LYS A 284 -8.07 13.85 -21.52
C LYS A 284 -8.95 14.21 -20.32
N LEU A 285 -8.44 13.90 -19.13
CA LEU A 285 -8.94 14.41 -17.85
C LEU A 285 -7.73 14.92 -17.06
N MET A 286 -7.62 16.25 -16.93
CA MET A 286 -6.46 16.93 -16.37
C MET A 286 -6.41 16.80 -14.83
N PRO A 287 -5.24 17.03 -14.21
CA PRO A 287 -5.11 17.09 -12.75
C PRO A 287 -6.11 18.06 -12.13
N ASN A 288 -6.82 17.61 -11.08
CA ASN A 288 -7.86 18.36 -10.37
C ASN A 288 -9.09 18.76 -11.20
N GLU A 289 -9.18 18.31 -12.46
CA GLU A 289 -10.34 18.56 -13.30
C GLU A 289 -11.55 17.79 -12.77
N LYS A 290 -12.69 18.47 -12.73
CA LYS A 290 -13.99 17.91 -12.46
C LYS A 290 -14.82 17.94 -13.74
N GLN A 291 -15.31 16.78 -14.17
CA GLN A 291 -16.27 16.65 -15.26
C GLN A 291 -17.61 16.13 -14.72
N SER A 292 -18.70 16.71 -15.20
CA SER A 292 -20.05 16.34 -14.77
C SER A 292 -20.81 15.72 -15.94
N TYR A 293 -21.35 14.53 -15.68
CA TYR A 293 -22.19 13.78 -16.60
C TYR A 293 -23.61 13.71 -16.05
N SER A 294 -24.60 13.52 -16.92
CA SER A 294 -25.95 13.22 -16.47
C SER A 294 -26.53 12.03 -17.23
N ILE A 295 -27.30 11.22 -16.51
CA ILE A 295 -27.99 10.07 -17.07
C ILE A 295 -29.43 10.07 -16.55
N THR A 296 -30.38 10.00 -17.47
CA THR A 296 -31.80 9.93 -17.18
C THR A 296 -32.29 8.51 -17.42
N PHE A 297 -32.78 7.86 -16.36
CA PHE A 297 -33.37 6.53 -16.45
C PHE A 297 -34.90 6.60 -16.56
N SER A 298 -35.49 5.57 -17.16
CA SER A 298 -36.96 5.42 -17.30
C SER A 298 -37.71 5.20 -15.99
N LYS A 299 -36.98 4.87 -14.91
CA LYS A 299 -37.48 4.69 -13.55
C LYS A 299 -36.45 5.24 -12.58
N GLU A 300 -36.86 5.54 -11.36
CA GLU A 300 -35.95 6.00 -10.31
C GLU A 300 -34.88 4.96 -10.01
N VAL A 301 -33.64 5.42 -9.85
CA VAL A 301 -32.50 4.59 -9.47
C VAL A 301 -31.79 5.27 -8.31
N ASP A 302 -31.67 4.53 -7.21
CA ASP A 302 -30.88 4.97 -6.06
C ASP A 302 -29.41 5.13 -6.48
N PRO A 303 -28.73 6.25 -6.13
CA PRO A 303 -27.30 6.44 -6.37
C PRO A 303 -26.42 5.25 -5.97
N GLU A 304 -26.74 4.55 -4.89
CA GLU A 304 -25.98 3.38 -4.42
C GLU A 304 -26.04 2.20 -5.39
N HIS A 305 -27.09 2.13 -6.21
CA HIS A 305 -27.27 1.10 -7.25
C HIS A 305 -26.71 1.51 -8.62
N ILE A 306 -26.18 2.73 -8.76
CA ILE A 306 -25.52 3.17 -9.99
C ILE A 306 -24.06 2.71 -9.93
N LYS A 307 -23.75 1.66 -10.69
CA LYS A 307 -22.42 1.07 -10.79
C LYS A 307 -21.79 1.32 -12.15
N GLY A 308 -20.47 1.19 -12.24
CA GLY A 308 -19.75 1.39 -13.50
C GLY A 308 -18.25 1.38 -13.31
N SER A 309 -17.54 1.80 -14.35
CA SER A 309 -16.08 1.88 -14.36
C SER A 309 -15.59 3.07 -15.16
N ILE A 310 -14.43 3.60 -14.77
CA ILE A 310 -13.71 4.65 -15.47
C ILE A 310 -12.35 4.09 -15.83
N HIS A 311 -12.03 4.05 -17.10
CA HIS A 311 -10.75 3.55 -17.63
C HIS A 311 -9.96 4.68 -18.28
N TRP A 312 -8.63 4.58 -18.28
CA TRP A 312 -7.74 5.51 -18.97
C TRP A 312 -6.59 4.78 -19.65
N ALA A 313 -5.98 5.40 -20.66
CA ALA A 313 -4.71 4.97 -21.19
C ALA A 313 -3.58 5.35 -20.23
N THR A 314 -2.57 4.50 -20.14
CA THR A 314 -1.42 4.76 -19.28
C THR A 314 -0.41 5.64 -19.99
N ARG A 315 0.42 6.35 -19.21
CA ARG A 315 1.41 7.30 -19.73
C ARG A 315 2.28 6.65 -20.83
N GLY A 316 2.38 7.33 -21.96
CA GLY A 316 3.07 6.82 -23.15
C GLY A 316 2.19 5.98 -24.09
N GLY A 317 0.86 6.10 -23.98
CA GLY A 317 -0.10 5.50 -24.92
C GLY A 317 -0.27 3.98 -24.75
N ARG A 318 0.13 3.43 -23.60
CA ARG A 318 0.02 2.00 -23.33
C ARG A 318 -1.40 1.66 -22.84
N PRO A 319 -1.83 0.40 -22.99
CA PRO A 319 -3.11 -0.06 -22.41
C PRO A 319 -3.15 0.16 -20.88
N SER A 320 -4.35 0.25 -20.33
CA SER A 320 -4.56 0.20 -18.88
C SER A 320 -3.96 -1.08 -18.29
N GLY A 321 -3.14 -0.91 -17.26
CA GLY A 321 -2.60 -2.01 -16.47
C GLY A 321 -3.59 -2.53 -15.43
N PRO A 322 -3.16 -3.53 -14.64
CA PRO A 322 -3.94 -4.06 -13.53
C PRO A 322 -4.32 -2.93 -12.56
N LYS A 323 -5.63 -2.73 -12.33
CA LYS A 323 -6.20 -1.64 -11.51
C LYS A 323 -6.02 -0.20 -12.06
N ASP A 324 -5.75 -0.01 -13.34
CA ASP A 324 -5.85 1.31 -13.99
C ASP A 324 -7.31 1.63 -14.37
N PHE A 325 -8.17 1.59 -13.35
CA PHE A 325 -9.57 1.97 -13.45
C PHE A 325 -10.10 2.44 -12.08
N ALA A 326 -11.13 3.26 -12.11
CA ALA A 326 -11.92 3.60 -10.91
C ALA A 326 -13.33 2.99 -11.03
N GLU A 327 -13.87 2.50 -9.92
CA GLU A 327 -15.25 2.02 -9.88
C GLU A 327 -16.22 3.19 -9.64
N ILE A 328 -17.32 3.25 -10.39
CA ILE A 328 -18.42 4.18 -10.14
C ILE A 328 -19.34 3.54 -9.09
N GLY A 329 -19.62 4.27 -8.02
CA GLY A 329 -20.50 3.82 -6.94
C GLY A 329 -19.95 2.65 -6.11
N GLY A 330 -18.67 2.27 -6.29
CA GLY A 330 -18.00 1.32 -5.42
C GLY A 330 -17.45 2.01 -4.18
N GLU A 331 -17.68 1.44 -2.99
CA GLU A 331 -16.69 1.59 -1.93
C GLU A 331 -15.43 0.89 -2.41
N GLU A 332 -14.27 1.55 -2.36
CA GLU A 332 -13.00 0.88 -2.58
C GLU A 332 -12.96 -0.33 -1.64
N LYS A 333 -13.11 -1.55 -2.21
CA LYS A 333 -13.17 -2.76 -1.41
C LYS A 333 -11.93 -2.77 -0.54
N LYS A 334 -12.12 -2.63 0.78
CA LYS A 334 -11.06 -2.92 1.75
C LYS A 334 -10.53 -4.29 1.36
N GLN A 335 -9.31 -4.31 0.86
CA GLN A 335 -8.61 -5.55 0.55
C GLN A 335 -8.76 -6.41 1.80
N PRO A 336 -9.29 -7.65 1.70
CA PRO A 336 -9.39 -8.47 2.88
C PRO A 336 -7.96 -8.58 3.41
N GLU A 337 -7.73 -8.05 4.61
CA GLU A 337 -6.66 -8.56 5.44
C GLU A 337 -6.85 -10.07 5.37
N ALA A 338 -5.82 -10.80 4.98
CA ALA A 338 -5.88 -12.25 4.87
C ALA A 338 -6.25 -12.76 6.26
N GLY A 339 -7.55 -12.87 6.50
CA GLY A 339 -8.15 -13.27 7.75
C GLY A 339 -7.65 -14.66 8.01
N GLY A 340 -7.05 -14.84 9.19
CA GLY A 340 -6.59 -16.12 9.65
C GLY A 340 -7.68 -17.15 9.39
N ARG A 341 -7.33 -18.20 8.64
CA ARG A 341 -8.09 -19.43 8.74
C ARG A 341 -7.98 -19.82 10.21
N GLY A 342 -9.09 -19.70 10.92
CA GLY A 342 -9.25 -20.31 12.23
C GLY A 342 -8.91 -21.78 12.07
N ALA A 343 -7.82 -22.21 12.70
CA ALA A 343 -7.64 -23.61 13.01
C ALA A 343 -8.55 -23.90 14.20
N THR A 344 -9.76 -24.34 13.88
CA THR A 344 -10.50 -25.24 14.77
C THR A 344 -9.69 -26.53 14.90
N GLN A 345 -9.11 -26.71 16.09
CA GLN A 345 -8.89 -27.94 16.88
C GLN A 345 -7.58 -27.81 17.66
#